data_AF-A0A8C9EM28-F1
#
_entry.id   AF-A0A8C9EM28-F1
#
_cell.length_a   1.000
_cell.length_b   1.000
_cell.length_c   1.000
_cell.angle_alpha   90.00
_cell.angle_beta   90.00
_cell.angle_gamma   90.00
#
_symmetry.space_group_name_H-M   'P 1'
#
loop_
_entity.id
_entity.type
_entity.pdbx_description
1 polymer ?
#
loop_
_entity_poly.entity_id
_entity_poly.type
_entity_poly.pdbx_seq_one_letter_code
_entity_poly.pdbx_strand_id
1 'polypeptide(L)'
;MTSVKEQEAIKKLMVFLQEWDNAHKVARSHILDNFIRSNNGKTEPELELEFSQGASLFLARLAAWLRMTYLFPWKAEGGTWEWDGEEGKVLYQKILYEE
;
A
#
# COMPACT_ATOMS: atom_id res chain seq x y z
N MET A 1 -20.63 24.22 2.22
CA MET A 1 -20.70 23.53 3.53
C MET A 1 -20.71 22.05 3.25
N THR A 2 -19.74 21.28 3.75
CA THR A 2 -19.76 19.82 3.60
C THR A 2 -20.90 19.23 4.42
N SER A 3 -21.61 18.26 3.86
CA SER A 3 -22.72 17.58 4.52
C SER A 3 -22.23 16.75 5.71
N VAL A 4 -23.07 16.56 6.73
CA VAL A 4 -22.76 15.67 7.87
C VAL A 4 -22.36 14.27 7.40
N LYS A 5 -23.02 13.77 6.34
CA LYS A 5 -22.71 12.47 5.72
C LYS A 5 -21.32 12.43 5.09
N GLU A 6 -20.90 13.51 4.43
CA GLU A 6 -19.57 13.61 3.83
C GLU A 6 -18.49 13.66 4.91
N GLN A 7 -18.73 14.40 6.00
CA GLN A 7 -17.80 14.45 7.13
C GLN A 7 -17.63 13.08 7.80
N GLU A 8 -18.70 12.31 7.94
CA GLU A 8 -18.61 10.93 8.44
C GLU A 8 -17.85 10.01 7.49
N ALA A 9 -18.08 10.13 6.18
CA ALA A 9 -17.38 9.34 5.17
C ALA A 9 -15.87 9.67 5.14
N ILE A 10 -15.51 10.95 5.23
CA ILE A 10 -14.11 11.40 5.36
C ILE A 10 -13.47 10.87 6.65
N LYS A 11 -14.19 10.87 7.78
CA LYS A 11 -13.67 10.30 9.04
C LYS A 11 -13.39 8.80 8.89
N LYS A 12 -14.30 8.04 8.27
CA LYS A 12 -14.09 6.61 8.00
C LYS A 12 -12.88 6.37 7.11
N LEU A 13 -12.72 7.17 6.05
CA LEU A 13 -11.55 7.12 5.18
C LEU A 13 -10.26 7.39 5.97
N MET A 14 -10.23 8.42 6.82
CA MET A 14 -9.04 8.73 7.63
C MET A 14 -8.66 7.60 8.59
N VAL A 15 -9.65 6.99 9.25
CA VAL A 15 -9.41 5.83 10.13
C VAL A 15 -8.85 4.66 9.32
N PHE A 16 -9.42 4.37 8.15
CA PHE A 16 -8.94 3.31 7.27
C PHE A 16 -7.48 3.54 6.81
N LEU A 17 -7.14 4.76 6.39
CA LEU A 17 -5.77 5.09 5.99
C LEU A 17 -4.79 4.99 7.17
N GLN A 18 -5.21 5.42 8.36
CA GLN A 18 -4.41 5.28 9.57
C GLN A 18 -4.19 3.81 9.96
N GLU A 19 -5.21 2.96 9.80
CA GLU A 19 -5.08 1.51 10.03
C GLU A 19 -4.07 0.89 9.05
N TRP A 20 -4.15 1.24 7.77
CA TRP A 20 -3.18 0.82 6.75
C TRP A 20 -1.74 1.25 7.09
N ASP A 21 -1.56 2.52 7.46
CA ASP A 21 -0.25 3.10 7.76
C ASP A 21 0.39 2.42 8.98
N ASN A 22 -0.40 2.06 10.00
CA ASN A 22 0.09 1.37 11.21
C ASN A 22 0.16 -0.16 11.10
N ALA A 23 -0.44 -0.75 10.06
CA ALA A 23 -0.48 -2.20 9.89
C ALA A 23 0.89 -2.79 9.53
N HIS A 24 1.18 -3.98 10.07
CA HIS A 24 2.30 -4.82 9.64
C HIS A 24 1.95 -5.62 8.37
N LYS A 25 2.94 -6.29 7.75
CA LYS A 25 2.80 -6.96 6.45
C LYS A 25 1.54 -7.84 6.33
N VAL A 26 1.27 -8.69 7.32
CA VAL A 26 0.11 -9.60 7.33
C VAL A 26 -1.20 -8.82 7.40
N ALA A 27 -1.32 -7.85 8.32
CA ALA A 27 -2.50 -7.00 8.42
C ALA A 27 -2.74 -6.17 7.14
N ARG A 28 -1.69 -5.64 6.51
CA ARG A 28 -1.80 -4.97 5.20
C ARG A 28 -2.32 -5.91 4.12
N SER A 29 -1.88 -7.16 4.08
CA SER A 29 -2.43 -8.16 3.16
C SER A 29 -3.93 -8.39 3.36
N HIS A 30 -4.41 -8.46 4.61
CA HIS A 30 -5.85 -8.60 4.89
C HIS A 30 -6.66 -7.36 4.48
N ILE A 31 -6.15 -6.15 4.76
CA ILE A 31 -6.78 -4.90 4.35
C ILE A 31 -6.89 -4.85 2.82
N LEU A 32 -5.82 -5.24 2.12
CA LEU A 32 -5.80 -5.27 0.66
C LEU A 32 -6.78 -6.30 0.08
N ASP A 33 -6.84 -7.52 0.63
CA ASP A 33 -7.78 -8.55 0.18
C ASP A 33 -9.23 -8.08 0.32
N ASN A 34 -9.57 -7.49 1.47
CA ASN A 34 -10.88 -6.91 1.70
C ASN A 34 -11.18 -5.76 0.73
N PHE A 35 -10.21 -4.89 0.45
CA PHE A 35 -10.36 -3.80 -0.50
C PHE A 35 -10.63 -4.32 -1.92
N ILE A 36 -9.89 -5.33 -2.38
CA ILE A 36 -10.08 -5.94 -3.71
C ILE A 36 -11.45 -6.61 -3.79
N ARG A 37 -11.83 -7.42 -2.79
CA ARG A 37 -13.12 -8.12 -2.78
C ARG A 37 -14.29 -7.15 -2.78
N SER A 38 -14.19 -6.04 -2.05
CA SER A 38 -15.26 -5.05 -1.95
C SER A 38 -15.41 -4.20 -3.20
N ASN A 39 -14.37 -4.11 -4.03
CA ASN A 39 -14.30 -3.21 -5.19
C ASN A 39 -14.13 -3.95 -6.53
N ASN A 40 -14.26 -5.28 -6.53
CA ASN A 40 -14.14 -6.08 -7.74
C ASN A 40 -15.21 -5.68 -8.76
N GLY A 41 -14.80 -5.46 -10.01
CA GLY A 41 -15.67 -5.06 -11.11
C GLY A 41 -16.11 -3.59 -11.11
N LYS A 42 -15.62 -2.76 -10.18
CA LYS A 42 -15.89 -1.32 -10.18
C LYS A 42 -14.92 -0.57 -11.09
N THR A 43 -15.44 0.46 -11.75
CA THR A 43 -14.64 1.43 -12.50
C THR A 43 -13.96 2.43 -11.55
N GLU A 44 -12.94 3.13 -12.03
CA GLU A 44 -12.24 4.15 -11.26
C GLU A 44 -13.17 5.23 -10.67
N PRO A 45 -14.13 5.83 -11.43
CA PRO A 45 -15.02 6.84 -10.86
C PRO A 45 -15.95 6.30 -9.76
N GLU A 46 -16.41 5.06 -9.90
CA GLU A 46 -17.25 4.39 -8.89
C GLU A 46 -16.45 4.10 -7.61
N LEU A 47 -15.22 3.64 -7.79
CA LEU A 47 -14.30 3.38 -6.69
C LEU A 47 -14.01 4.67 -5.92
N GLU A 48 -13.69 5.75 -6.61
CA GLU A 48 -13.44 7.05 -5.96
C GLU A 48 -14.68 7.56 -5.23
N LEU A 49 -15.86 7.46 -5.84
CA LEU A 49 -17.10 7.90 -5.22
C LEU A 49 -17.39 7.14 -3.92
N GLU A 50 -17.26 5.81 -3.93
CA GLU A 50 -17.47 4.99 -2.75
C GLU A 50 -16.42 5.22 -1.66
N PHE A 51 -15.19 5.53 -2.06
CA PHE A 51 -14.08 5.76 -1.14
C PHE A 51 -13.90 7.24 -0.76
N SER A 52 -14.95 8.05 -0.91
CA SER A 52 -14.95 9.49 -0.54
C SER A 52 -13.83 10.29 -1.23
N GLN A 53 -13.57 10.00 -2.50
CA GLN A 53 -12.48 10.56 -3.31
C GLN A 53 -11.08 10.22 -2.75
N GLY A 54 -10.99 9.12 -2.00
CA GLY A 54 -9.77 8.67 -1.33
C GLY A 54 -9.15 7.41 -1.92
N ALA A 55 -9.68 6.86 -3.01
CA ALA A 55 -9.22 5.59 -3.55
C ALA A 55 -7.81 5.73 -4.15
N SER A 56 -7.59 6.74 -5.00
CA SER A 56 -6.27 7.06 -5.56
C SER A 56 -5.24 7.29 -4.46
N LEU A 57 -5.66 7.94 -3.37
CA LEU A 57 -4.80 8.23 -2.23
C LEU A 57 -4.37 6.93 -1.50
N PHE A 58 -5.27 5.96 -1.37
CA PHE A 58 -4.95 4.63 -0.85
C PHE A 58 -4.05 3.86 -1.81
N LEU A 59 -4.36 3.84 -3.11
CA LEU A 59 -3.56 3.16 -4.14
C LEU A 59 -2.14 3.72 -4.23
N ALA A 60 -1.97 5.05 -4.06
CA ALA A 60 -0.65 5.67 -3.99
C ALA A 60 0.17 5.18 -2.78
N ARG A 61 -0.46 5.03 -1.61
CA ARG A 61 0.18 4.44 -0.42
C ARG A 61 0.53 2.97 -0.63
N LEU A 62 -0.37 2.19 -1.23
CA LEU A 62 -0.11 0.80 -1.59
C LEU A 62 1.10 0.70 -2.51
N ALA A 63 1.15 1.50 -3.58
CA ALA A 63 2.27 1.53 -4.50
C ALA A 63 3.58 1.89 -3.79
N ALA A 64 3.58 2.92 -2.94
CA ALA A 64 4.76 3.29 -2.15
C ALA A 64 5.23 2.16 -1.23
N TRP A 65 4.30 1.49 -0.54
CA TRP A 65 4.60 0.36 0.31
C TRP A 65 5.21 -0.82 -0.47
N LEU A 66 4.67 -1.14 -1.65
CA LEU A 66 5.21 -2.19 -2.51
C LEU A 66 6.64 -1.87 -2.97
N ARG A 67 6.92 -0.62 -3.35
CA ARG A 67 8.29 -0.21 -3.70
C ARG A 67 9.24 -0.37 -2.51
N MET A 68 8.85 0.11 -1.33
CA MET A 68 9.69 -0.01 -0.13
C MET A 68 9.89 -1.47 0.30
N THR A 69 8.90 -2.34 0.08
CA THR A 69 8.97 -3.75 0.53
C THR A 69 9.72 -4.64 -0.45
N TYR A 70 9.56 -4.41 -1.75
CA TYR A 70 10.06 -5.34 -2.78
C TYR A 70 11.14 -4.74 -3.70
N LEU A 71 11.27 -3.41 -3.76
CA LEU A 71 12.32 -2.75 -4.57
C LEU A 71 13.47 -2.20 -3.72
N PHE A 72 13.24 -1.92 -2.44
CA PHE A 72 14.28 -1.50 -1.50
C PHE A 72 14.40 -2.47 -0.32
N PRO A 73 14.84 -3.72 -0.54
CA PRO A 73 14.96 -4.75 0.50
C PRO A 73 16.16 -4.54 1.44
N TRP A 74 16.64 -3.32 1.59
CA TRP A 74 17.72 -2.98 2.50
C TRP A 74 17.16 -2.72 3.89
N LYS A 75 17.50 -3.57 4.86
CA LYS A 75 17.24 -3.31 6.28
C LYS A 75 18.50 -2.81 6.96
N ALA A 76 18.33 -1.78 7.81
CA ALA A 76 19.38 -1.35 8.72
C ALA A 76 19.27 -2.16 10.01
N GLU A 77 20.05 -3.23 10.12
CA GLU A 77 20.26 -3.94 11.38
C GLU A 77 21.69 -3.68 11.86
N GLY A 78 21.86 -3.28 13.12
CA GLY A 78 23.18 -3.14 13.74
C GLY A 78 24.13 -2.07 13.15
N GLY A 79 23.64 -1.13 12.34
CA GLY A 79 24.48 -0.15 11.65
C GLY A 79 25.02 -0.61 10.29
N THR A 80 24.54 -1.76 9.79
CA THR A 80 24.85 -2.29 8.46
C THR A 80 23.59 -2.42 7.62
N TRP A 81 23.70 -2.16 6.31
CA TRP A 81 22.61 -2.35 5.36
C TRP A 81 22.62 -3.81 4.88
N GLU A 82 21.70 -4.62 5.37
CA GLU A 82 21.58 -6.04 5.05
C GLU A 82 20.37 -6.29 4.13
N TRP A 83 20.53 -7.18 3.14
CA TRP A 83 19.49 -7.54 2.18
C TRP A 83 18.49 -8.54 2.78
N ASP A 84 17.23 -8.15 2.88
CA ASP A 84 16.13 -9.00 3.36
C ASP A 84 15.51 -9.80 2.18
N GLY A 85 16.16 -10.89 1.77
CA GLY A 85 15.54 -11.92 0.91
C GLY A 85 16.41 -12.49 -0.24
N GLU A 86 16.24 -13.79 -0.53
CA GLU A 86 16.97 -14.49 -1.61
C GLU A 86 16.58 -14.02 -3.03
N GLU A 87 15.33 -13.60 -3.25
CA GLU A 87 14.86 -13.15 -4.58
C GLU A 87 15.51 -11.84 -5.02
N GLY A 88 15.87 -10.97 -4.06
CA GLY A 88 16.59 -9.72 -4.30
C GLY A 88 18.04 -9.96 -4.76
N LYS A 89 18.70 -11.02 -4.27
CA LYS A 89 20.05 -11.40 -4.71
C LYS A 89 20.07 -11.76 -6.20
N VAL A 90 19.05 -12.47 -6.68
CA VAL A 90 18.95 -12.87 -8.10
C VAL A 90 18.78 -11.64 -8.99
N LEU A 91 17.93 -10.69 -8.60
CA LEU A 91 17.72 -9.44 -9.35
C LEU A 91 18.97 -8.54 -9.34
N TYR A 92 19.62 -8.36 -8.20
CA TYR A 92 20.86 -7.57 -8.12
C TYR A 92 22.01 -8.22 -8.88
N GLN A 93 22.13 -9.54 -8.81
CA GLN A 93 23.15 -10.28 -9.53
C GLN A 93 22.88 -10.26 -11.04
N LYS A 94 21.62 -10.27 -11.47
CA LYS A 94 21.23 -10.10 -12.87
C LYS A 94 21.50 -8.68 -13.37
N ILE A 95 21.21 -7.64 -12.58
CA ILE A 95 21.43 -6.23 -12.95
C ILE A 95 22.93 -5.86 -12.95
N LEU A 96 23.75 -6.43 -12.05
CA LEU A 96 25.18 -6.11 -11.95
C LEU A 96 26.08 -6.98 -12.83
N TYR A 97 25.61 -8.15 -13.28
CA TYR A 97 26.45 -9.11 -14.01
C TYR A 97 25.89 -9.57 -15.37
N GLU A 98 24.70 -9.12 -15.79
CA GLU A 98 24.28 -9.20 -17.20
C GLU A 98 24.42 -7.81 -17.85
N GLU A 99 25.62 -7.50 -18.36
CA GLU A 99 25.87 -6.56 -19.47
C GLU A 99 26.01 -7.34 -20.79
#